data_AF-A0A485KAQ9-F1
#
_entry.id   AF-A0A485KAQ9-F1
#
_cell.length_a   1.000
_cell.length_b   1.000
_cell.length_c   1.000
_cell.angle_alpha   90.00
_cell.angle_beta   90.00
_cell.angle_gamma   90.00
#
_symmetry.space_group_name_H-M   'P 1'
#
loop_
_entity.id
_entity.type
_entity.pdbx_description
1 polymer ?
#
loop_
_entity_poly.entity_id
_entity_poly.type
_entity_poly.pdbx_seq_one_letter_code
_entity_poly.pdbx_strand_id
1 'polypeptide(L)'
;MSASFEAFVAQLREIYLAAENPLSKTLKPRSAPSSAFDGTWCYNPCASKFDSDILAPSTLNVFRCLTMGLCCQLAATSDGLFVRSQLALFSTIASAFVLDGRARVLRVFPNGESTMTTCAELLYGDYVGSIQSPACIRLDLYCWPVEVHYQTSYRVQTRPCYVIQLVLQAHTSTDNDRLQCHYVVHVCDDVTLHNIRNMPTSDRIELVQRQETKTKFSLLAEYRRVHDPQ
;
A
#
# COMPACT_ATOMS: atom_id res chain seq x y z
N MET A 1 -12.54 -20.03 -22.78
CA MET A 1 -13.48 -19.88 -21.65
C MET A 1 -14.24 -18.58 -21.88
N SER A 2 -15.56 -18.50 -21.67
CA SER A 2 -16.30 -17.25 -21.92
C SER A 2 -16.02 -16.23 -20.81
N ALA A 3 -15.90 -14.95 -21.15
CA ALA A 3 -15.68 -13.87 -20.18
C ALA A 3 -16.73 -13.84 -19.06
N SER A 4 -17.96 -14.29 -19.35
CA SER A 4 -19.04 -14.45 -18.37
C SER A 4 -18.76 -15.52 -17.31
N PHE A 5 -18.11 -16.63 -17.69
CA PHE A 5 -17.74 -17.69 -16.76
C PHE A 5 -16.59 -17.24 -15.85
N GLU A 6 -15.60 -16.53 -16.40
CA GLU A 6 -14.49 -15.96 -15.61
C GLU A 6 -15.00 -14.93 -14.60
N ALA A 7 -15.92 -14.05 -15.00
CA ALA A 7 -16.56 -13.09 -14.10
C ALA A 7 -17.36 -13.77 -12.99
N PHE A 8 -18.12 -14.83 -13.31
CA PHE A 8 -18.85 -15.60 -12.32
C PHE A 8 -17.93 -16.29 -11.29
N VAL A 9 -16.84 -16.92 -11.76
CA VAL A 9 -15.85 -17.56 -10.87
C VAL A 9 -15.15 -16.52 -9.99
N ALA A 10 -14.82 -15.35 -10.54
CA ALA A 10 -14.26 -14.24 -9.78
C ALA A 10 -15.24 -13.79 -8.67
N GLN A 11 -16.52 -13.64 -9.00
CA GLN A 11 -17.56 -13.25 -8.05
C GLN A 11 -17.76 -14.29 -6.94
N LEU A 12 -17.82 -15.58 -7.26
CA LEU A 12 -17.91 -16.64 -6.24
C LEU A 12 -16.69 -16.63 -5.32
N ARG A 13 -15.50 -16.40 -5.87
CA ARG A 13 -14.28 -16.28 -5.09
C ARG A 13 -14.34 -15.09 -4.14
N GLU A 14 -14.82 -13.94 -4.58
CA GLU A 14 -14.98 -12.75 -3.73
C GLU A 14 -15.96 -13.01 -2.58
N ILE A 15 -17.12 -13.63 -2.88
CA ILE A 15 -18.11 -14.01 -1.86
C ILE A 15 -17.50 -14.96 -0.82
N TYR A 16 -16.77 -15.98 -1.28
CA TYR A 16 -16.09 -16.93 -0.39
C TYR A 16 -15.03 -16.23 0.49
N LEU A 17 -14.21 -15.36 -0.10
CA LEU A 17 -13.19 -14.61 0.65
C LEU A 17 -13.82 -13.68 1.68
N ALA A 18 -14.95 -13.04 1.35
CA ALA A 18 -15.70 -12.19 2.27
C ALA A 18 -16.26 -13.00 3.45
N ALA A 19 -16.83 -14.18 3.20
CA ALA A 19 -17.38 -15.06 4.23
C ALA A 19 -16.30 -15.56 5.21
N GLU A 20 -15.13 -15.95 4.70
CA GLU A 20 -14.00 -16.45 5.52
C GLU A 20 -13.23 -15.35 6.27
N ASN A 21 -13.39 -14.10 5.83
CA ASN A 21 -12.68 -12.94 6.37
C ASN A 21 -13.65 -11.80 6.69
N PRO A 22 -14.53 -11.98 7.69
CA PRO A 22 -15.37 -10.89 8.16
C PRO A 22 -14.49 -9.77 8.73
N LEU A 23 -14.94 -8.52 8.61
CA LEU A 23 -14.23 -7.34 9.11
C LEU A 23 -13.93 -7.41 10.62
N SER A 24 -14.76 -8.12 11.39
CA SER A 24 -14.57 -8.35 12.83
C SER A 24 -13.45 -9.33 13.18
N LYS A 25 -12.90 -10.07 12.21
CA LYS A 25 -11.83 -11.05 12.45
C LYS A 25 -10.51 -10.34 12.70
N THR A 26 -10.01 -10.39 13.93
CA THR A 26 -8.67 -9.87 14.27
C THR A 26 -7.57 -10.60 13.49
N LEU A 27 -6.60 -9.84 12.98
CA LEU A 27 -5.36 -10.41 12.46
C LEU A 27 -4.56 -11.02 13.63
N LYS A 28 -4.43 -12.35 13.64
CA LYS A 28 -3.61 -13.07 14.62
C LYS A 28 -2.27 -13.43 13.98
N PRO A 29 -1.13 -13.11 14.62
CA PRO A 29 0.17 -13.65 14.23
C PRO A 29 0.10 -15.18 14.28
N ARG A 30 0.53 -15.85 13.21
CA ARG A 30 0.21 -17.27 13.00
C ARG A 30 0.90 -18.22 13.99
N SER A 31 2.03 -17.84 14.58
CA SER A 31 2.74 -18.51 15.68
C SER A 31 4.20 -18.01 15.69
N ALA A 32 4.49 -16.98 16.49
CA ALA A 32 5.83 -16.42 16.69
C ALA A 32 5.82 -15.55 17.97
N PRO A 33 6.98 -15.22 18.59
CA PRO A 33 6.99 -14.18 19.63
C PRO A 33 6.34 -12.89 19.08
N SER A 34 5.55 -12.22 19.93
CA SER A 34 4.85 -10.99 19.57
C SER A 34 5.82 -10.00 18.94
N SER A 35 5.54 -9.58 17.71
CA SER A 35 6.32 -8.55 17.03
C SER A 35 5.99 -7.18 17.61
N ALA A 36 6.94 -6.25 17.55
CA ALA A 36 6.75 -4.86 17.90
C ALA A 36 5.66 -4.19 17.03
N PHE A 37 5.35 -4.75 15.87
CA PHE A 37 4.32 -4.26 14.97
C PHE A 37 2.94 -4.83 15.27
N ASP A 38 2.81 -5.91 16.03
CA ASP A 38 1.53 -6.59 16.18
C ASP A 38 0.53 -5.74 16.96
N GLY A 39 -0.71 -5.69 16.48
CA GLY A 39 -1.83 -5.03 17.16
C GLY A 39 -2.56 -4.00 16.31
N THR A 40 -3.47 -3.27 16.95
CA THR A 40 -4.23 -2.18 16.33
C THR A 40 -3.53 -0.86 16.59
N TRP A 41 -3.23 -0.13 15.52
CA TRP A 41 -2.54 1.15 15.53
C TRP A 41 -3.46 2.22 14.98
N CYS A 42 -3.76 3.24 15.78
CA CYS A 42 -4.54 4.39 15.34
C CYS A 42 -3.68 5.65 15.27
N TYR A 43 -3.91 6.43 14.23
CA TYR A 43 -3.19 7.66 13.90
C TYR A 43 -3.38 8.71 15.00
N ASN A 44 -2.28 9.33 15.41
CA ASN A 44 -2.24 10.43 16.35
C ASN A 44 -2.00 11.75 15.59
N PRO A 45 -3.05 12.56 15.35
CA PRO A 45 -2.93 13.78 14.55
C PRO A 45 -2.02 14.84 15.18
N CYS A 46 -1.88 14.86 16.51
CA CYS A 46 -1.13 15.89 17.22
C CYS A 46 0.40 15.83 17.03
N ALA A 47 0.94 14.74 16.48
CA ALA A 47 2.38 14.50 16.39
C ALA A 47 2.94 14.54 14.95
N SER A 48 2.08 14.78 13.96
CA SER A 48 2.46 14.62 12.56
C SER A 48 3.03 15.89 11.94
N LYS A 49 4.07 15.74 11.12
CA LYS A 49 4.70 16.85 10.39
C LYS A 49 4.48 16.66 8.90
N PHE A 50 4.02 17.72 8.26
CA PHE A 50 3.71 17.75 6.83
C PHE A 50 4.63 18.76 6.16
N ASP A 51 5.41 18.32 5.18
CA ASP A 51 6.28 19.18 4.38
C ASP A 51 5.93 19.00 2.90
N SER A 52 5.51 20.07 2.23
CA SER A 52 5.10 20.00 0.82
C SER A 52 5.58 21.20 0.02
N ASP A 53 6.24 20.90 -1.09
CA ASP A 53 6.39 21.84 -2.21
C ASP A 53 5.33 21.50 -3.28
N ILE A 54 4.30 22.36 -3.36
CA ILE A 54 3.27 22.43 -4.42
C ILE A 54 2.37 21.18 -4.54
N LEU A 55 1.08 21.34 -4.22
CA LEU A 55 0.04 20.31 -4.37
C LEU A 55 -0.23 20.01 -5.87
N ALA A 56 0.28 18.89 -6.37
CA ALA A 56 -0.10 18.36 -7.68
C ALA A 56 -1.47 17.62 -7.61
N PRO A 57 -2.24 17.50 -8.71
CA PRO A 57 -3.58 16.87 -8.73
C PRO A 57 -3.65 15.40 -8.28
N SER A 58 -2.52 14.68 -8.25
CA SER A 58 -2.40 13.31 -7.77
C SER A 58 -2.36 13.17 -6.25
N THR A 59 -2.31 14.27 -5.51
CA THR A 59 -2.30 14.31 -4.04
C THR A 59 -3.54 13.67 -3.43
N LEU A 60 -4.71 13.75 -4.08
CA LEU A 60 -5.92 13.05 -3.62
C LEU A 60 -5.75 11.53 -3.57
N ASN A 61 -5.03 10.94 -4.52
CA ASN A 61 -4.75 9.50 -4.49
C ASN A 61 -3.77 9.13 -3.38
N VAL A 62 -2.83 10.02 -3.06
CA VAL A 62 -1.93 9.85 -1.91
C VAL A 62 -2.73 9.95 -0.61
N PHE A 63 -3.60 10.96 -0.47
CA PHE A 63 -4.50 11.07 0.68
C PHE A 63 -5.40 9.84 0.81
N ARG A 64 -5.91 9.31 -0.30
CA ARG A 64 -6.67 8.06 -0.31
C ARG A 64 -5.87 6.88 0.25
N CYS A 65 -4.59 6.76 -0.07
CA CYS A 65 -3.74 5.72 0.53
C CYS A 65 -3.49 5.98 2.02
N LEU A 66 -3.27 7.24 2.42
CA LEU A 66 -3.08 7.62 3.83
C LEU A 66 -4.32 7.34 4.68
N THR A 67 -5.52 7.57 4.15
CA THR A 67 -6.76 7.32 4.89
C THR A 67 -6.94 5.84 5.23
N MET A 68 -6.46 4.93 4.38
CA MET A 68 -6.46 3.49 4.69
C MET A 68 -5.60 3.16 5.91
N GLY A 69 -4.58 3.96 6.19
CA GLY A 69 -3.68 3.81 7.33
C GLY A 69 -4.16 4.46 8.61
N LEU A 70 -5.25 5.24 8.63
CA LEU A 70 -5.66 6.04 9.80
C LEU A 70 -5.89 5.21 11.06
N CYS A 71 -6.49 4.03 10.93
CA CYS A 71 -6.37 3.01 11.96
C CYS A 71 -6.31 1.65 11.30
N CYS A 72 -5.30 0.85 11.67
CA CYS A 72 -5.03 -0.42 11.02
C CYS A 72 -4.59 -1.47 12.03
N GLN A 73 -4.96 -2.71 11.76
CA GLN A 73 -4.36 -3.89 12.38
C GLN A 73 -3.13 -4.28 11.59
N LEU A 74 -2.04 -4.48 12.30
CA LEU A 74 -0.80 -5.02 11.78
C LEU A 74 -0.54 -6.38 12.43
N ALA A 75 -0.10 -7.33 11.63
CA ALA A 75 0.47 -8.58 12.11
C ALA A 75 1.72 -8.88 11.30
N ALA A 76 2.87 -8.91 11.97
CA ALA A 76 4.14 -9.24 11.36
C ALA A 76 4.49 -10.71 11.58
N THR A 77 5.22 -11.25 10.63
CA THR A 77 5.79 -12.60 10.65
C THR A 77 7.28 -12.50 10.32
N SER A 78 7.99 -13.63 10.28
CA SER A 78 9.43 -13.67 9.98
C SER A 78 9.78 -13.04 8.62
N ASP A 79 8.88 -13.11 7.65
CA ASP A 79 9.12 -12.75 6.26
C ASP A 79 7.97 -11.93 5.65
N GLY A 80 6.99 -11.51 6.46
CA GLY A 80 5.79 -10.87 5.94
C GLY A 80 5.10 -9.91 6.90
N LEU A 81 4.36 -8.96 6.34
CA LEU A 81 3.50 -8.03 7.06
C LEU A 81 2.08 -8.13 6.52
N PHE A 82 1.12 -8.35 7.42
CA PHE A 82 -0.30 -8.30 7.13
C PHE A 82 -0.88 -6.99 7.64
N VAL A 83 -1.64 -6.32 6.79
CA VAL A 83 -2.25 -5.01 7.09
C VAL A 83 -3.74 -5.07 6.77
N ARG A 84 -4.56 -4.66 7.74
CA ARG A 84 -6.01 -4.45 7.54
C ARG A 84 -6.40 -3.11 8.13
N SER A 85 -7.07 -2.28 7.34
CA SER A 85 -7.66 -1.04 7.83
C SER A 85 -8.89 -1.34 8.68
N GLN A 86 -9.05 -0.62 9.79
CA GLN A 86 -10.32 -0.57 10.54
C GLN A 86 -11.40 0.22 9.77
N LEU A 87 -10.98 1.00 8.77
CA LEU A 87 -11.86 1.71 7.84
C LEU A 87 -12.08 0.90 6.56
N ALA A 88 -11.93 -0.43 6.63
CA ALA A 88 -12.15 -1.29 5.47
C ALA A 88 -13.61 -1.22 4.99
N LEU A 89 -13.76 -0.94 3.71
CA LEU A 89 -15.07 -0.83 3.04
C LEU A 89 -15.54 -2.19 2.54
N PHE A 90 -14.60 -3.10 2.26
CA PHE A 90 -14.87 -4.41 1.69
C PHE A 90 -14.36 -5.51 2.64
N SER A 91 -15.23 -6.46 2.93
CA SER A 91 -14.85 -7.65 3.71
C SER A 91 -14.05 -8.60 2.82
N THR A 92 -12.76 -8.77 3.10
CA THR A 92 -11.87 -9.65 2.34
C THR A 92 -10.57 -9.95 3.11
N ILE A 93 -9.65 -10.65 2.47
CA ILE A 93 -8.31 -10.93 3.00
C ILE A 93 -7.56 -9.62 3.31
N ALA A 94 -6.68 -9.66 4.29
CA ALA A 94 -5.78 -8.54 4.55
C ALA A 94 -4.77 -8.35 3.41
N SER A 95 -4.24 -7.13 3.28
CA SER A 95 -3.05 -6.89 2.47
C SER A 95 -1.89 -7.70 3.03
N ALA A 96 -1.28 -8.52 2.20
CA ALA A 96 -0.14 -9.35 2.58
C ALA A 96 1.10 -8.89 1.81
N PHE A 97 2.08 -8.40 2.54
CA PHE A 97 3.38 -7.98 2.02
C PHE A 97 4.42 -9.04 2.37
N VAL A 98 5.15 -9.53 1.37
CA VAL A 98 6.35 -10.36 1.53
C VAL A 98 7.54 -9.41 1.62
N LEU A 99 8.40 -9.61 2.63
CA LEU A 99 9.48 -8.68 3.00
C LEU A 99 10.86 -9.22 2.61
N ASP A 100 10.99 -9.74 1.38
CA ASP A 100 12.20 -10.40 0.87
C ASP A 100 13.10 -9.51 0.00
N GLY A 101 12.78 -8.22 -0.10
CA GLY A 101 13.48 -7.25 -0.94
C GLY A 101 13.26 -7.42 -2.44
N ARG A 102 12.31 -8.28 -2.86
CA ARG A 102 12.03 -8.54 -4.28
C ARG A 102 10.77 -7.84 -4.76
N ALA A 103 10.70 -7.68 -6.07
CA ALA A 103 9.52 -7.17 -6.77
C ALA A 103 8.33 -8.13 -6.62
N ARG A 104 7.21 -7.63 -6.10
CA ARG A 104 6.00 -8.42 -5.80
C ARG A 104 4.74 -7.67 -6.23
N VAL A 105 3.63 -8.40 -6.35
CA VAL A 105 2.31 -7.85 -6.67
C VAL A 105 1.39 -8.01 -5.46
N LEU A 106 0.99 -6.89 -4.87
CA LEU A 106 -0.08 -6.74 -3.90
C LEU A 106 -1.40 -6.89 -4.64
N ARG A 107 -2.33 -7.68 -4.08
CA ARG A 107 -3.64 -7.98 -4.69
C ARG A 107 -4.78 -7.11 -4.17
N VAL A 108 -4.67 -6.67 -2.92
CA VAL A 108 -5.75 -6.02 -2.20
C VAL A 108 -5.14 -4.93 -1.32
N PHE A 109 -5.72 -3.73 -1.34
CA PHE A 109 -5.39 -2.63 -0.44
C PHE A 109 -5.87 -2.89 0.99
N PRO A 110 -5.33 -2.20 2.00
CA PRO A 110 -5.71 -2.46 3.39
C PRO A 110 -7.20 -2.26 3.70
N ASN A 111 -7.91 -1.46 2.89
CA ASN A 111 -9.35 -1.25 3.01
C ASN A 111 -10.21 -2.33 2.31
N GLY A 112 -9.59 -3.33 1.68
CA GLY A 112 -10.24 -4.42 0.96
C GLY A 112 -10.46 -4.18 -0.53
N GLU A 113 -10.10 -3.02 -1.08
CA GLU A 113 -10.22 -2.75 -2.52
C GLU A 113 -9.19 -3.54 -3.33
N SER A 114 -9.57 -4.02 -4.52
CA SER A 114 -8.64 -4.68 -5.43
C SER A 114 -7.61 -3.72 -6.00
N THR A 115 -6.35 -4.13 -6.05
CA THR A 115 -5.28 -3.40 -6.78
C THR A 115 -5.29 -3.71 -8.29
N MET A 116 -6.07 -4.70 -8.72
CA MET A 116 -6.12 -5.16 -10.11
C MET A 116 -6.88 -4.20 -11.03
N THR A 117 -7.61 -3.24 -10.44
CA THR A 117 -8.32 -2.19 -11.17
C THR A 117 -7.53 -0.90 -11.20
N THR A 118 -7.68 -0.13 -12.27
CA THR A 118 -7.10 1.20 -12.35
C THR A 118 -7.90 2.17 -11.48
N CYS A 119 -7.21 2.97 -10.67
CA CYS A 119 -7.82 4.07 -9.92
C CYS A 119 -7.16 5.37 -10.37
N ALA A 120 -7.97 6.36 -10.78
CA ALA A 120 -7.49 7.65 -11.27
C ALA A 120 -6.40 7.52 -12.37
N GLU A 121 -6.63 6.61 -13.33
CA GLU A 121 -5.74 6.33 -14.46
C GLU A 121 -4.35 5.78 -14.06
N LEU A 122 -4.20 5.34 -12.81
CA LEU A 122 -3.02 4.65 -12.30
C LEU A 122 -3.32 3.17 -12.07
N LEU A 123 -2.35 2.33 -12.44
CA LEU A 123 -2.29 0.92 -12.07
C LEU A 123 -1.48 0.81 -10.78
N TYR A 124 -2.01 0.05 -9.82
CA TYR A 124 -1.37 -0.19 -8.53
C TYR A 124 -1.00 -1.66 -8.40
N GLY A 125 -0.35 -1.99 -7.28
CA GLY A 125 -0.13 -3.36 -6.85
C GLY A 125 1.34 -3.75 -6.84
N ASP A 126 2.20 -3.12 -7.63
CA ASP A 126 3.62 -3.45 -7.56
C ASP A 126 4.25 -2.88 -6.29
N TYR A 127 5.07 -3.70 -5.62
CA TYR A 127 5.81 -3.27 -4.44
C TYR A 127 7.14 -4.00 -4.26
N VAL A 128 7.99 -3.41 -3.43
CA VAL A 128 9.15 -4.07 -2.80
C VAL A 128 9.03 -3.89 -1.29
N GLY A 129 9.10 -4.99 -0.55
CA GLY A 129 9.07 -4.97 0.92
C GLY A 129 10.35 -5.54 1.51
N SER A 130 10.83 -4.97 2.60
CA SER A 130 12.04 -5.48 3.29
C SER A 130 12.00 -5.21 4.78
N ILE A 131 12.59 -6.13 5.54
CA ILE A 131 12.90 -5.94 6.96
C ILE A 131 14.28 -5.28 7.03
N GLN A 132 14.34 -4.05 7.54
CA GLN A 132 15.59 -3.30 7.75
C GLN A 132 16.18 -3.61 9.13
N SER A 133 15.32 -3.81 10.13
CA SER A 133 15.66 -4.29 11.47
C SER A 133 14.41 -4.91 12.11
N PRO A 134 14.49 -5.59 13.27
CA PRO A 134 13.33 -6.16 13.95
C PRO A 134 12.22 -5.14 14.28
N ALA A 135 12.56 -3.85 14.35
CA ALA A 135 11.63 -2.76 14.61
C ALA A 135 11.48 -1.81 13.41
N CYS A 136 12.02 -2.14 12.24
CA CYS A 136 11.99 -1.29 11.05
C CYS A 136 11.64 -2.08 9.78
N ILE A 137 10.50 -1.74 9.15
CA ILE A 137 10.04 -2.32 7.89
C ILE A 137 9.97 -1.21 6.84
N ARG A 138 10.46 -1.50 5.64
CA ARG A 138 10.32 -0.61 4.47
C ARG A 138 9.43 -1.25 3.42
N LEU A 139 8.46 -0.49 2.91
CA LEU A 139 7.65 -0.84 1.74
C LEU A 139 7.76 0.28 0.70
N ASP A 140 8.11 -0.05 -0.53
CA ASP A 140 8.05 0.86 -1.66
C ASP A 140 6.91 0.41 -2.57
N LEU A 141 5.84 1.22 -2.68
CA LEU A 141 4.68 0.94 -3.53
C LEU A 141 4.78 1.73 -4.83
N TYR A 142 4.56 1.07 -5.96
CA TYR A 142 4.69 1.68 -7.29
C TYR A 142 3.31 1.86 -7.94
N CYS A 143 3.09 3.06 -8.47
CA CYS A 143 1.86 3.43 -9.17
C CYS A 143 2.19 3.85 -10.60
N TRP A 144 1.63 3.16 -11.58
CA TRP A 144 2.01 3.29 -12.98
C TRP A 144 0.93 4.03 -13.77
N PRO A 145 1.29 5.00 -14.62
CA PRO A 145 0.33 5.61 -15.53
C PRO A 145 -0.18 4.58 -16.54
N VAL A 146 -1.49 4.48 -16.70
CA VAL A 146 -2.07 3.67 -17.79
C VAL A 146 -2.34 4.59 -18.96
N GLU A 147 -1.80 4.26 -20.14
CA GLU A 147 -2.14 4.97 -21.38
C GLU A 147 -3.65 4.88 -21.63
N VAL A 148 -4.35 6.00 -21.47
CA VAL A 148 -5.74 6.10 -21.92
C VAL A 148 -5.71 6.57 -23.37
N HIS A 149 -6.08 5.69 -24.29
CA HIS A 149 -6.22 6.02 -25.71
C HIS A 149 -7.49 6.88 -25.90
N TYR A 150 -7.44 8.14 -25.49
CA TYR A 150 -8.44 9.10 -25.93
C TYR A 150 -8.13 9.44 -27.39
N GLN A 151 -9.01 9.03 -28.29
CA GLN A 151 -8.97 9.31 -29.73
C GLN A 151 -9.12 10.81 -30.09
N THR A 152 -8.96 11.72 -29.14
CA THR A 152 -9.04 13.16 -29.36
C THR A 152 -7.64 13.72 -29.45
N SER A 153 -7.23 14.02 -30.68
CA SER A 153 -6.11 14.88 -31.05
C SER A 153 -5.91 16.04 -30.07
N TYR A 154 -4.63 16.34 -29.79
CA TYR A 154 -4.06 17.41 -28.94
C TYR A 154 -3.52 16.93 -27.57
N ARG A 155 -2.23 16.57 -27.59
CA ARG A 155 -1.27 16.33 -26.49
C ARG A 155 -1.59 15.12 -25.59
N VAL A 156 -0.94 13.99 -25.88
CA VAL A 156 -0.76 12.90 -24.92
C VAL A 156 0.13 13.41 -23.79
N GLN A 157 -0.47 13.91 -22.71
CA GLN A 157 0.26 14.21 -21.49
C GLN A 157 0.37 12.91 -20.70
N THR A 158 1.54 12.26 -20.77
CA THR A 158 1.84 11.08 -19.96
C THR A 158 1.81 11.48 -18.49
N ARG A 159 0.91 10.88 -17.72
CA ARG A 159 0.93 11.01 -16.26
C ARG A 159 2.25 10.45 -15.73
N PRO A 160 2.83 11.02 -14.67
CA PRO A 160 4.08 10.50 -14.14
C PRO A 160 3.84 9.22 -13.33
N CYS A 161 4.90 8.44 -13.16
CA CYS A 161 4.93 7.32 -12.22
C CYS A 161 5.15 7.83 -10.79
N TYR A 162 4.53 7.17 -9.82
CA TYR A 162 4.73 7.48 -8.40
C TYR A 162 5.36 6.30 -7.66
N VAL A 163 6.28 6.61 -6.75
CA VAL A 163 6.78 5.66 -5.76
C VAL A 163 6.40 6.19 -4.39
N ILE A 164 5.60 5.42 -3.66
CA ILE A 164 5.20 5.73 -2.28
C ILE A 164 6.05 4.86 -1.36
N GLN A 165 7.08 5.47 -0.79
CA GLN A 165 7.93 4.85 0.20
C GLN A 165 7.29 4.98 1.59
N LEU A 166 7.20 3.86 2.29
CA LEU A 166 6.71 3.73 3.65
C LEU A 166 7.83 3.13 4.50
N VAL A 167 8.29 3.86 5.50
CA VAL A 167 9.23 3.31 6.51
C VAL A 167 8.52 3.27 7.86
N LEU A 168 8.18 2.07 8.29
CA LEU A 168 7.54 1.79 9.57
C LEU A 168 8.60 1.54 10.63
N GLN A 169 8.61 2.34 11.68
CA GLN A 169 9.50 2.24 12.82
C GLN A 169 8.68 2.04 14.10
N ALA A 170 8.77 0.84 14.69
CA ALA A 170 8.15 0.55 15.96
C ALA A 170 9.06 0.98 17.12
N HIS A 171 8.44 1.59 18.13
CA HIS A 171 9.06 1.98 19.39
C HIS A 171 8.21 1.39 20.51
N THR A 172 8.61 0.21 20.99
CA THR A 172 7.90 -0.46 22.07
C THR A 172 8.49 -0.05 23.42
N SER A 173 7.63 0.43 24.32
CA SER A 173 8.00 0.75 25.70
C SER A 173 6.89 0.26 26.63
N THR A 174 7.20 0.05 27.91
CA THR A 174 6.27 -0.57 28.87
C THR A 174 4.92 0.13 29.01
N ASP A 175 4.83 1.43 28.72
CA ASP A 175 3.59 2.23 28.86
C ASP A 175 3.19 3.03 27.60
N ASN A 176 3.99 3.01 26.54
CA ASN A 176 3.77 3.88 25.39
C ASN A 176 4.31 3.28 24.10
N ASP A 177 3.58 2.30 23.58
CA ASP A 177 3.85 1.72 22.26
C ASP A 177 3.51 2.76 21.18
N ARG A 178 4.54 3.14 20.41
CA ARG A 178 4.43 4.10 19.31
C ARG A 178 4.91 3.45 18.03
N LEU A 179 4.20 3.73 16.95
CA LEU A 179 4.61 3.39 15.61
C LEU A 179 4.75 4.68 14.83
N GLN A 180 5.90 4.89 14.23
CA GLN A 180 6.13 5.99 13.31
C GLN A 180 6.12 5.44 11.89
N CYS A 181 5.43 6.11 10.98
CA CYS A 181 5.49 5.79 9.56
C CYS A 181 5.95 7.04 8.82
N HIS A 182 7.11 6.96 8.19
CA HIS A 182 7.60 8.00 7.30
C HIS A 182 7.13 7.69 5.87
N TYR A 183 6.23 8.52 5.37
CA TYR A 183 5.71 8.49 4.01
C TYR A 183 6.54 9.45 3.16
N VAL A 184 7.13 8.96 2.08
CA VAL A 184 7.79 9.81 1.08
C VAL A 184 7.23 9.47 -0.29
N VAL A 185 6.80 10.48 -1.03
CA VAL A 185 6.28 10.32 -2.39
C VAL A 185 7.28 10.86 -3.38
N HIS A 186 7.79 9.98 -4.22
CA HIS A 186 8.66 10.31 -5.32
C HIS A 186 7.89 10.28 -6.64
N VAL A 187 8.27 11.17 -7.55
CA VAL A 187 7.69 11.28 -8.88
C VAL A 187 8.79 11.05 -9.91
N CYS A 188 8.45 10.24 -10.91
CA CYS A 188 9.28 10.01 -12.08
C CYS A 188 8.49 10.43 -13.33
N ASP A 189 8.92 11.53 -13.96
CA ASP A 189 8.21 12.18 -15.07
C ASP A 189 8.50 11.50 -16.43
N ASP A 190 9.65 10.83 -16.57
CA ASP A 190 10.18 10.34 -17.86
C ASP A 190 9.87 8.85 -18.14
N VAL A 191 8.88 8.27 -17.44
CA VAL A 191 8.48 6.88 -17.66
C VAL A 191 7.56 6.79 -18.87
N THR A 192 8.14 6.86 -20.07
CA THR A 192 7.46 6.56 -21.34
C THR A 192 7.44 5.06 -21.57
N LEU A 193 6.47 4.38 -20.96
CA LEU A 193 6.33 2.94 -21.09
C LEU A 193 5.14 2.58 -21.96
N HIS A 194 5.42 2.24 -23.22
CA HIS A 194 4.49 1.43 -23.99
C HIS A 194 4.32 0.08 -23.29
N ASN A 195 3.06 -0.29 -23.04
CA ASN A 195 2.68 -1.62 -22.62
C ASN A 195 3.11 -2.06 -21.19
N ILE A 196 3.05 -1.15 -20.21
CA ILE A 196 3.27 -1.43 -18.76
C ILE A 196 2.56 -2.72 -18.30
N ARG A 197 1.33 -2.95 -18.75
CA ARG A 197 0.51 -4.10 -18.33
C ARG A 197 1.14 -5.46 -18.68
N ASN A 198 1.90 -5.55 -19.76
CA ASN A 198 2.48 -6.82 -20.20
C ASN A 198 3.94 -7.01 -19.75
N MET A 199 4.53 -6.00 -19.11
CA MET A 199 5.87 -6.11 -18.55
C MET A 199 5.85 -6.89 -17.22
N PRO A 200 6.86 -7.70 -16.89
CA PRO A 200 7.00 -8.27 -15.56
C PRO A 200 7.16 -7.19 -14.48
N THR A 201 6.68 -7.45 -13.26
CA THR A 201 6.80 -6.51 -12.13
C THR A 201 8.26 -6.16 -11.80
N SER A 202 9.19 -7.11 -11.92
CA SER A 202 10.63 -6.86 -11.75
C SER A 202 11.15 -5.78 -12.68
N ASP A 203 10.83 -5.91 -13.96
CA ASP A 203 11.39 -5.08 -15.02
C ASP A 203 10.82 -3.66 -14.95
N ARG A 204 9.52 -3.54 -14.60
CA ARG A 204 8.88 -2.25 -14.35
C ARG A 204 9.58 -1.50 -13.21
N ILE A 205 9.75 -2.16 -12.07
CA ILE A 205 10.36 -1.56 -10.88
C ILE A 205 11.81 -1.16 -11.15
N GLU A 206 12.58 -2.04 -11.79
CA GLU A 206 13.98 -1.78 -12.15
C GLU A 206 14.11 -0.55 -13.06
N LEU A 207 13.19 -0.37 -14.00
CA LEU A 207 13.19 0.80 -14.89
C LEU A 207 13.07 2.10 -14.09
N VAL A 208 12.17 2.19 -13.11
CA VAL A 208 12.01 3.40 -12.28
C VAL A 208 13.21 3.60 -11.37
N GLN A 209 13.77 2.53 -10.81
CA GLN A 209 14.94 2.61 -9.94
C GLN A 209 16.20 3.15 -10.65
N ARG A 210 16.26 3.03 -11.99
CA ARG A 210 17.34 3.60 -12.82
C ARG A 210 17.12 5.07 -13.19
N GLN A 211 15.92 5.60 -13.01
CA GLN A 211 15.58 6.97 -13.36
C GLN A 211 15.80 7.91 -12.17
N GLU A 212 16.03 9.19 -12.47
CA GLU A 212 16.02 10.21 -11.43
C GLU A 212 14.59 10.44 -10.94
N THR A 213 14.39 10.37 -9.63
CA THR A 213 13.09 10.62 -9.00
C THR A 213 13.14 11.88 -8.16
N LYS A 214 12.11 12.71 -8.25
CA LYS A 214 11.99 13.92 -7.45
C LYS A 214 11.05 13.67 -6.27
N THR A 215 11.51 13.96 -5.05
CA THR A 215 10.64 13.97 -3.88
C THR A 215 9.63 15.10 -4.03
N LYS A 216 8.33 14.78 -3.95
CA LYS A 216 7.26 15.78 -3.97
C LYS A 216 6.71 16.09 -2.59
N PHE A 217 6.74 15.10 -1.71
CA PHE A 217 6.06 15.20 -0.44
C PHE A 217 6.65 14.24 0.58
N SER A 218 6.71 14.68 1.84
CA SER A 218 7.02 13.81 2.98
C SER A 218 6.08 14.06 4.16
N LEU A 219 5.70 12.98 4.84
CA LEU A 219 4.89 13.00 6.05
C LEU A 219 5.45 12.03 7.06
N LEU A 220 5.74 12.54 8.26
CA LEU A 220 5.96 11.69 9.42
C LEU A 220 4.64 11.55 10.15
N ALA A 221 4.02 10.38 10.05
CA ALA A 221 2.82 10.04 10.80
C ALA A 221 3.18 9.24 12.05
N GLU A 222 2.46 9.50 13.12
CA GLU A 222 2.59 8.75 14.36
C GLU A 222 1.31 8.02 14.69
N TYR A 223 1.44 6.82 15.26
CA TYR A 223 0.36 5.97 15.68
C TYR A 223 0.56 5.52 17.11
N ARG A 224 -0.55 5.36 17.82
CA ARG A 224 -0.59 4.74 19.15
C ARG A 224 -1.26 3.39 19.05
N ARG A 225 -0.74 2.44 19.82
CA ARG A 225 -1.38 1.14 19.98
C ARG A 225 -2.68 1.31 20.75
N VAL A 226 -3.76 0.73 20.23
CA VAL A 226 -5.01 0.61 20.97
C VAL A 226 -4.91 -0.65 21.80
N HIS A 227 -4.91 -0.49 23.12
CA HIS A 227 -5.08 -1.61 24.04
C HIS A 227 -6.58 -1.87 24.17
N ASP A 228 -7.00 -3.12 23.99
CA ASP A 228 -8.39 -3.49 24.29
C ASP A 228 -8.68 -3.16 25.76
N PRO A 229 -9.81 -2.52 26.08
CA PRO A 229 -10.23 -2.40 27.47
C PRO A 229 -10.40 -3.81 28.05
N GLN A 230 -9.68 -4.09 29.14
CA GLN A 230 -9.84 -5.33 29.90
C GLN A 230 -11.24 -5.44 30.51
#